data_AF-A0A9P6WW88-F1
#
_entry.id   AF-A0A9P6WW88-F1
#
_cell.length_a   1.000
_cell.length_b   1.000
_cell.length_c   1.000
_cell.angle_alpha   90.00
_cell.angle_beta   90.00
_cell.angle_gamma   90.00
#
_symmetry.space_group_name_H-M   'P 1'
#
loop_
_entity.id
_entity.type
_entity.pdbx_description
1 polymer ?
#
loop_
_entity_poly.entity_id
_entity_poly.type
_entity_poly.pdbx_seq_one_letter_code
_entity_poly.pdbx_strand_id
1 'polypeptide(L)'
;MGKIGEVELQATYFDVFLSEIIADQDRRICLRWSNKSVNEDITDMRPDAIISTLVQHEFGCPVGFGETKNGNASKQAVNLDVFRLGVASKHALDLHDLSACLAFMVNGYHISFFIVSNHKDTPFYTMTEIAALDFASSISDLHTFASRKNLDLLAGVNDCFWTTCTDDLTINTQKNALDDLVPIGDYLPLMAKSSKGKLGHSYRY
;
A
#
# COMPACT_ATOMS: atom_id res chain seq x y z
N MET A 1 -25.86 12.36 12.53
CA MET A 1 -25.55 11.33 11.51
C MET A 1 -24.14 10.83 11.80
N GLY A 2 -23.96 9.51 11.98
CA GLY A 2 -22.66 8.92 12.30
C GLY A 2 -21.71 8.98 11.10
N LYS A 3 -20.41 9.15 11.35
CA LYS A 3 -19.38 9.07 10.30
C LYS A 3 -19.02 7.60 10.06
N ILE A 4 -18.76 7.24 8.81
CA ILE A 4 -18.25 5.91 8.48
C ILE A 4 -16.84 5.72 9.09
N GLY A 5 -16.62 4.61 9.78
CA GLY A 5 -15.32 4.25 10.35
C GLY A 5 -14.41 3.58 9.33
N GLU A 6 -13.13 3.41 9.67
CA GLU A 6 -12.14 2.75 8.80
C GLU A 6 -12.52 1.30 8.49
N VAL A 7 -12.91 0.52 9.50
CA VAL A 7 -13.31 -0.88 9.33
C VAL A 7 -14.54 -1.01 8.40
N GLU A 8 -15.51 -0.13 8.55
CA GLU A 8 -16.72 -0.12 7.70
C GLU A 8 -16.36 0.26 6.25
N LEU A 9 -15.46 1.23 6.07
CA LEU A 9 -14.96 1.64 4.76
C LEU A 9 -14.22 0.49 4.06
N GLN A 10 -13.38 -0.24 4.80
CA GLN A 10 -12.64 -1.40 4.30
C GLN A 10 -13.59 -2.52 3.87
N ALA A 11 -14.39 -3.03 4.80
CA ALA A 11 -15.20 -4.23 4.57
C ALA A 11 -16.35 -4.01 3.57
N THR A 12 -16.96 -2.82 3.59
CA THR A 12 -18.18 -2.57 2.80
C THR A 12 -17.86 -2.10 1.38
N TYR A 13 -16.73 -1.42 1.16
CA TYR A 13 -16.41 -0.80 -0.14
C TYR A 13 -15.14 -1.36 -0.76
N PHE A 14 -14.02 -1.30 -0.04
CA PHE A 14 -12.71 -1.56 -0.65
C PHE A 14 -12.33 -3.04 -0.70
N ASP A 15 -12.79 -3.87 0.22
CA ASP A 15 -12.53 -5.32 0.18
C ASP A 15 -13.12 -5.96 -1.07
N VAL A 16 -14.41 -5.71 -1.29
CA VAL A 16 -15.17 -6.21 -2.45
C VAL A 16 -14.55 -5.70 -3.76
N PHE A 17 -14.09 -4.45 -3.77
CA PHE A 17 -13.51 -3.84 -4.96
C PHE A 17 -12.09 -4.34 -5.27
N LEU A 18 -11.20 -4.31 -4.28
CA LEU A 18 -9.78 -4.61 -4.47
C LEU A 18 -9.53 -6.10 -4.62
N SER A 19 -10.32 -6.95 -3.98
CA SER A 19 -10.21 -8.40 -4.17
C SER A 19 -10.44 -8.80 -5.62
N GLU A 20 -11.39 -8.17 -6.32
CA GLU A 20 -11.67 -8.48 -7.73
C GLU A 20 -10.63 -7.91 -8.71
N ILE A 21 -9.86 -6.91 -8.29
CA ILE A 21 -8.83 -6.29 -9.14
C ILE A 21 -7.46 -6.93 -8.92
N ILE A 22 -7.15 -7.35 -7.70
CA ILE A 22 -5.78 -7.69 -7.30
C ILE A 22 -5.65 -9.17 -6.93
N ALA A 23 -6.68 -9.78 -6.34
CA ALA A 23 -6.63 -11.17 -5.91
C ALA A 23 -7.06 -12.12 -7.04
N ASP A 24 -6.38 -13.25 -7.15
CA ASP A 24 -6.71 -14.32 -8.09
C ASP A 24 -6.22 -15.64 -7.49
N GLN A 25 -7.17 -16.50 -7.12
CA GLN A 25 -6.89 -17.79 -6.50
C GLN A 25 -6.21 -18.77 -7.46
N ASP A 26 -6.52 -18.70 -8.76
CA ASP A 26 -5.89 -19.55 -9.78
C ASP A 26 -4.43 -19.17 -9.96
N ARG A 27 -4.12 -17.86 -9.83
CA ARG A 27 -2.75 -17.33 -9.79
C ARG A 27 -2.12 -17.31 -8.41
N ARG A 28 -2.81 -17.85 -7.39
CA ARG A 28 -2.34 -17.95 -6.01
C ARG A 28 -1.95 -16.60 -5.40
N ILE A 29 -2.72 -15.55 -5.66
CA ILE A 29 -2.60 -14.26 -4.99
C ILE A 29 -3.87 -14.00 -4.17
N CYS A 30 -3.71 -13.59 -2.92
CA CYS A 30 -4.79 -13.17 -2.05
C CYS A 30 -4.57 -11.75 -1.52
N LEU A 31 -5.67 -11.02 -1.34
CA LEU A 31 -5.72 -9.80 -0.55
C LEU A 31 -6.40 -10.11 0.78
N ARG A 32 -5.88 -9.56 1.87
CA ARG A 32 -6.50 -9.65 3.20
C ARG A 32 -6.37 -8.35 3.97
N TRP A 33 -7.43 -7.98 4.67
CA TRP A 33 -7.37 -6.93 5.69
C TRP A 33 -6.83 -7.51 6.98
N SER A 34 -5.65 -7.06 7.37
CA SER A 34 -4.84 -7.73 8.38
C SER A 34 -5.14 -7.25 9.79
N ASN A 35 -5.53 -8.22 10.63
CA ASN A 35 -5.60 -8.02 12.06
C ASN A 35 -4.28 -8.30 12.82
N LYS A 36 -3.18 -8.60 12.11
CA LYS A 36 -1.85 -8.93 12.68
C LYS A 36 -0.72 -8.40 11.79
N SER A 37 0.51 -8.23 12.28
CA SER A 37 1.62 -7.89 11.38
C SER A 37 2.01 -9.11 10.52
N VAL A 38 2.76 -8.88 9.43
CA VAL A 38 3.27 -9.98 8.56
C VAL A 38 4.21 -10.88 9.36
N ASN A 39 4.96 -10.29 10.30
CA ASN A 39 5.87 -10.99 11.19
C ASN A 39 6.02 -10.22 12.50
N GLU A 40 5.30 -10.65 13.55
CA GLU A 40 5.26 -9.99 14.87
C GLU A 40 6.64 -9.96 15.55
N ASP A 41 7.54 -10.87 15.21
CA ASP A 41 8.88 -10.96 15.79
C ASP A 41 9.89 -9.99 15.15
N ILE A 42 9.57 -9.44 13.96
CA ILE A 42 10.49 -8.63 13.14
C ILE A 42 10.05 -7.18 13.04
N THR A 43 8.73 -6.91 13.06
CA THR A 43 8.23 -5.54 12.95
C THR A 43 6.90 -5.32 13.68
N ASP A 44 6.85 -4.22 14.44
CA ASP A 44 5.60 -3.67 15.00
C ASP A 44 4.70 -3.02 13.94
N MET A 45 5.18 -2.92 12.69
CA MET A 45 4.40 -2.33 11.61
C MET A 45 3.33 -3.29 11.11
N ARG A 46 2.08 -2.84 11.20
CA ARG A 46 0.90 -3.59 10.81
C ARG A 46 0.13 -2.81 9.74
N PRO A 47 0.38 -3.07 8.45
CA PRO A 47 -0.45 -2.51 7.40
C PRO A 47 -1.88 -3.03 7.53
N ASP A 48 -2.85 -2.19 7.19
CA ASP A 48 -4.28 -2.53 7.25
C ASP A 48 -4.64 -3.64 6.26
N ALA A 49 -3.97 -3.69 5.10
CA ALA A 49 -4.11 -4.75 4.12
C ALA A 49 -2.75 -5.30 3.67
N ILE A 50 -2.75 -6.59 3.35
CA ILE A 50 -1.59 -7.30 2.81
C ILE A 50 -2.04 -8.10 1.59
N ILE A 51 -1.30 -7.98 0.50
CA ILE A 51 -1.43 -8.81 -0.69
C ILE A 51 -0.29 -9.83 -0.63
N SER A 52 -0.62 -11.12 -0.66
CA SER A 52 0.35 -12.20 -0.50
C SER A 52 0.14 -13.28 -1.55
N THR A 53 1.22 -13.99 -1.86
CA THR A 53 1.13 -15.29 -2.52
C THR A 53 0.46 -16.32 -1.61
N LEU A 54 -0.12 -17.36 -2.21
CA LEU A 54 -0.69 -18.50 -1.53
C LEU A 54 0.13 -19.76 -1.83
N VAL A 55 0.60 -20.42 -0.77
CA VAL A 55 1.34 -21.68 -0.84
C VAL A 55 0.58 -22.71 -0.01
N GLN A 56 -0.03 -23.70 -0.67
CA GLN A 56 -0.76 -24.78 0.01
C GLN A 56 -1.80 -24.31 1.04
N HIS A 57 -2.51 -23.20 0.73
CA HIS A 57 -3.48 -22.51 1.61
C HIS A 57 -2.88 -21.72 2.78
N GLU A 58 -1.56 -21.55 2.82
CA GLU A 58 -0.88 -20.62 3.74
C GLU A 58 -0.44 -19.35 3.02
N PHE A 59 -0.32 -18.26 3.77
CA PHE A 59 0.18 -16.98 3.25
C PHE A 59 1.69 -17.07 3.02
N GLY A 60 2.10 -16.90 1.77
CA GLY A 60 3.49 -16.83 1.36
C GLY A 60 4.05 -15.40 1.38
N CYS A 61 4.95 -15.13 0.44
CA CYS A 61 5.58 -13.82 0.24
C CYS A 61 4.54 -12.70 0.11
N PRO A 62 4.65 -11.60 0.90
CA PRO A 62 3.88 -10.39 0.65
C PRO A 62 4.40 -9.68 -0.60
N VAL A 63 3.48 -9.32 -1.49
CA VAL A 63 3.77 -8.62 -2.77
C VAL A 63 3.07 -7.25 -2.84
N GLY A 64 2.36 -6.90 -1.77
CA GLY A 64 1.79 -5.57 -1.65
C GLY A 64 1.14 -5.30 -0.30
N PHE A 65 0.83 -4.02 -0.07
CA PHE A 65 0.36 -3.50 1.21
C PHE A 65 -0.69 -2.41 1.02
N GLY A 66 -1.58 -2.27 1.99
CA GLY A 66 -2.59 -1.21 2.00
C GLY A 66 -2.76 -0.57 3.37
N GLU A 67 -3.10 0.71 3.37
CA GLU A 67 -3.49 1.47 4.56
C GLU A 67 -4.83 2.17 4.27
N THR A 68 -5.64 2.35 5.32
CA THR A 68 -6.93 3.04 5.23
C THR A 68 -7.06 4.08 6.32
N LYS A 69 -7.53 5.24 5.93
CA LYS A 69 -7.92 6.31 6.83
C LYS A 69 -9.31 6.78 6.49
N ASN A 70 -10.05 7.17 7.52
CA ASN A 70 -11.31 7.86 7.30
C ASN A 70 -11.02 9.24 6.65
N GLY A 71 -11.90 9.70 5.76
CA GLY A 71 -11.70 10.94 4.98
C GLY A 71 -11.59 12.25 5.79
N ASN A 72 -11.65 12.18 7.12
CA ASN A 72 -11.46 13.32 8.02
C ASN A 72 -10.11 13.29 8.75
N ALA A 73 -9.26 12.31 8.46
CA ALA A 73 -7.92 12.24 9.03
C ALA A 73 -7.09 13.48 8.67
N SER A 74 -6.18 13.87 9.55
CA SER A 74 -5.26 14.97 9.24
C SER A 74 -4.32 14.56 8.12
N LYS A 75 -3.87 15.53 7.31
CA LYS A 75 -2.85 15.28 6.28
C LYS A 75 -1.59 14.62 6.86
N GLN A 76 -1.24 14.97 8.09
CA GLN A 76 -0.11 14.36 8.79
C GLN A 76 -0.33 12.87 9.06
N ALA A 77 -1.54 12.47 9.47
CA ALA A 77 -1.87 11.05 9.66
C ALA A 77 -1.81 10.29 8.34
N VAL A 78 -2.46 10.80 7.29
CA VAL A 78 -2.44 10.18 5.96
C VAL A 78 -1.01 10.03 5.43
N ASN A 79 -0.17 11.07 5.55
CA ASN A 79 1.22 11.00 5.12
C ASN A 79 2.05 10.00 5.94
N LEU A 80 1.71 9.81 7.21
CA LEU A 80 2.37 8.82 8.04
C LEU A 80 2.04 7.40 7.55
N ASP A 81 0.81 7.14 7.15
CA ASP A 81 0.43 5.83 6.60
C ASP A 81 1.05 5.58 5.22
N VAL A 82 1.15 6.60 4.37
CA VAL A 82 1.91 6.49 3.10
C VAL A 82 3.40 6.18 3.37
N PHE A 83 4.00 6.79 4.39
CA PHE A 83 5.37 6.46 4.79
C PHE A 83 5.48 5.01 5.30
N ARG A 84 4.51 4.56 6.12
CA ARG A 84 4.43 3.17 6.58
C ARG A 84 4.33 2.19 5.41
N LEU A 85 3.54 2.49 4.38
CA LEU A 85 3.49 1.69 3.15
C LEU A 85 4.85 1.58 2.46
N GLY A 86 5.60 2.68 2.36
CA GLY A 86 6.93 2.69 1.78
C GLY A 86 7.91 1.81 2.56
N VAL A 87 7.91 1.90 3.89
CA VAL A 87 8.75 1.08 4.77
C VAL A 87 8.37 -0.41 4.67
N ALA A 88 7.07 -0.73 4.71
CA ALA A 88 6.57 -2.11 4.58
C ALA A 88 6.98 -2.73 3.24
N SER A 89 6.79 -1.97 2.18
CA SER A 89 7.16 -2.39 0.84
C SER A 89 8.66 -2.62 0.73
N LYS A 90 9.50 -1.66 1.16
CA LYS A 90 10.96 -1.82 1.18
C LYS A 90 11.37 -3.10 1.94
N HIS A 91 10.84 -3.31 3.14
CA HIS A 91 11.16 -4.50 3.93
C HIS A 91 10.81 -5.79 3.20
N ALA A 92 9.65 -5.85 2.53
CA ALA A 92 9.29 -7.01 1.72
C ALA A 92 10.21 -7.19 0.51
N LEU A 93 10.56 -6.10 -0.19
CA LEU A 93 11.49 -6.14 -1.31
C LEU A 93 12.85 -6.72 -0.89
N ASP A 94 13.37 -6.30 0.26
CA ASP A 94 14.68 -6.74 0.75
C ASP A 94 14.66 -8.19 1.26
N LEU A 95 13.65 -8.55 2.06
CA LEU A 95 13.54 -9.87 2.67
C LEU A 95 13.29 -10.98 1.64
N HIS A 96 12.54 -10.64 0.59
CA HIS A 96 12.09 -11.59 -0.43
C HIS A 96 12.75 -11.39 -1.81
N ASP A 97 13.74 -10.50 -1.91
CA ASP A 97 14.49 -10.19 -3.16
C ASP A 97 13.56 -9.83 -4.34
N LEU A 98 12.46 -9.12 -4.04
CA LEU A 98 11.48 -8.69 -5.03
C LEU A 98 11.96 -7.43 -5.76
N SER A 99 11.60 -7.31 -7.03
CA SER A 99 11.84 -6.10 -7.83
C SER A 99 10.82 -5.00 -7.55
N ALA A 100 9.57 -5.35 -7.27
CA ALA A 100 8.52 -4.38 -6.95
C ALA A 100 7.42 -4.94 -6.03
N CYS A 101 6.73 -4.02 -5.36
CA CYS A 101 5.54 -4.26 -4.54
C CYS A 101 4.45 -3.23 -4.89
N LEU A 102 3.20 -3.66 -4.85
CA LEU A 102 2.05 -2.76 -4.96
C LEU A 102 1.71 -2.18 -3.60
N ALA A 103 1.51 -0.87 -3.52
CA ALA A 103 0.99 -0.22 -2.33
C ALA A 103 -0.29 0.55 -2.66
N PHE A 104 -1.24 0.63 -1.74
CA PHE A 104 -2.41 1.48 -1.91
C PHE A 104 -2.80 2.22 -0.63
N MET A 105 -3.26 3.45 -0.78
CA MET A 105 -3.74 4.29 0.31
C MET A 105 -5.20 4.65 0.07
N VAL A 106 -6.07 4.25 0.99
CA VAL A 106 -7.48 4.69 1.02
C VAL A 106 -7.62 5.85 2.01
N ASN A 107 -8.20 6.95 1.56
CA ASN A 107 -8.53 8.11 2.39
C ASN A 107 -9.99 8.53 2.16
N GLY A 108 -10.90 8.00 2.99
CA GLY A 108 -12.34 8.07 2.70
C GLY A 108 -12.65 7.30 1.40
N TYR A 109 -13.37 7.92 0.47
CA TYR A 109 -13.66 7.28 -0.82
C TYR A 109 -12.58 7.54 -1.88
N HIS A 110 -11.46 8.19 -1.54
CA HIS A 110 -10.35 8.36 -2.46
C HIS A 110 -9.35 7.20 -2.30
N ILE A 111 -8.87 6.64 -3.41
CA ILE A 111 -7.81 5.63 -3.41
C ILE A 111 -6.66 6.04 -4.34
N SER A 112 -5.45 5.87 -3.86
CA SER A 112 -4.21 6.04 -4.61
C SER A 112 -3.43 4.73 -4.64
N PHE A 113 -2.91 4.36 -5.80
CA PHE A 113 -2.08 3.18 -6.02
C PHE A 113 -0.65 3.60 -6.33
N PHE A 114 0.30 2.87 -5.77
CA PHE A 114 1.72 3.12 -5.91
C PHE A 114 2.46 1.82 -6.26
N ILE A 115 3.51 1.95 -7.06
CA ILE A 115 4.50 0.90 -7.22
C ILE A 115 5.74 1.29 -6.45
N VAL A 116 6.14 0.43 -5.51
CA VAL A 116 7.41 0.54 -4.81
C VAL A 116 8.41 -0.37 -5.49
N SER A 117 9.46 0.18 -6.07
CA SER A 117 10.46 -0.57 -6.84
C SER A 117 11.84 -0.51 -6.20
N ASN A 118 12.53 -1.66 -6.22
CA ASN A 118 13.95 -1.78 -5.94
C ASN A 118 14.72 -1.76 -7.26
N HIS A 119 15.46 -0.70 -7.51
CA HIS A 119 16.28 -0.55 -8.70
C HIS A 119 17.66 -1.17 -8.43
N LYS A 120 17.85 -2.45 -8.77
CA LYS A 120 19.07 -3.24 -8.45
C LYS A 120 20.40 -2.56 -8.86
N ASP A 121 20.35 -1.68 -9.86
CA ASP A 121 21.52 -0.96 -10.37
C ASP A 121 21.77 0.40 -9.68
N THR A 122 20.91 0.82 -8.74
CA THR A 122 21.01 2.12 -8.05
C THR A 122 20.75 2.00 -6.55
N PRO A 123 21.35 2.86 -5.70
CA PRO A 123 21.25 2.72 -4.25
C PRO A 123 19.97 3.33 -3.65
N PHE A 124 18.85 3.35 -4.38
CA PHE A 124 17.59 3.91 -3.89
C PHE A 124 16.35 3.14 -4.37
N TYR A 125 15.29 3.27 -3.58
CA TYR A 125 13.95 2.76 -3.89
C TYR A 125 13.09 3.92 -4.39
N THR A 126 12.13 3.61 -5.27
CA THR A 126 11.12 4.58 -5.69
C THR A 126 9.74 4.13 -5.26
N MET A 127 8.91 5.06 -4.78
CA MET A 127 7.48 4.84 -4.60
C MET A 127 6.75 5.80 -5.56
N THR A 128 6.23 5.27 -6.66
CA THR A 128 5.63 6.05 -7.74
C THR A 128 4.13 5.86 -7.72
N GLU A 129 3.36 6.95 -7.62
CA GLU A 129 1.91 6.90 -7.79
C GLU A 129 1.56 6.58 -9.25
N ILE A 130 0.86 5.48 -9.47
CA ILE A 130 0.51 5.00 -10.82
C ILE A 130 -0.95 5.32 -11.19
N ALA A 131 -1.82 5.46 -10.20
CA ALA A 131 -3.21 5.82 -10.40
C ALA A 131 -3.83 6.38 -9.12
N ALA A 132 -4.79 7.28 -9.27
CA ALA A 132 -5.66 7.71 -8.19
C ALA A 132 -7.07 7.98 -8.72
N LEU A 133 -8.09 7.65 -7.92
CA LEU A 133 -9.49 7.87 -8.28
C LEU A 133 -10.39 7.96 -7.05
N ASP A 134 -11.56 8.55 -7.27
CA ASP A 134 -12.64 8.60 -6.28
C ASP A 134 -13.62 7.44 -6.51
N PHE A 135 -13.82 6.64 -5.47
CA PHE A 135 -14.82 5.59 -5.39
C PHE A 135 -16.22 6.19 -5.24
N ALA A 136 -17.22 5.53 -5.82
CA ALA A 136 -18.60 5.98 -5.70
C ALA A 136 -19.12 5.79 -4.27
N SER A 137 -19.35 6.90 -3.57
CA SER A 137 -19.95 6.90 -2.23
C SER A 137 -21.47 6.67 -2.26
N SER A 138 -22.09 6.82 -3.44
CA SER A 138 -23.52 6.68 -3.64
C SER A 138 -23.84 6.27 -5.09
N ILE A 139 -25.07 5.81 -5.34
CA ILE A 139 -25.54 5.48 -6.69
C ILE A 139 -25.48 6.69 -7.64
N SER A 140 -25.65 7.90 -7.10
CA SER A 140 -25.56 9.14 -7.88
C SER A 140 -24.17 9.35 -8.45
N ASP A 141 -23.12 8.86 -7.77
CA ASP A 141 -21.72 9.01 -8.18
C ASP A 141 -21.22 7.83 -9.03
N LEU A 142 -22.02 6.77 -9.16
CA LEU A 142 -21.62 5.52 -9.82
C LEU A 142 -21.20 5.75 -11.28
N HIS A 143 -21.90 6.62 -12.00
CA HIS A 143 -21.60 6.91 -13.41
C HIS A 143 -20.23 7.59 -13.59
N THR A 144 -19.80 8.39 -12.61
CA THR A 144 -18.48 9.02 -12.59
C THR A 144 -17.40 7.99 -12.29
N PHE A 145 -17.66 7.11 -11.31
CA PHE A 145 -16.75 6.03 -10.95
C PHE A 145 -16.58 5.00 -12.07
N ALA A 146 -17.68 4.50 -12.64
CA ALA A 146 -17.71 3.51 -13.71
C ALA A 146 -17.50 4.13 -15.11
N SER A 147 -16.68 5.18 -15.19
CA SER A 147 -16.30 5.81 -16.44
C SER A 147 -15.18 5.02 -17.12
N ARG A 148 -15.10 5.11 -18.45
CA ARG A 148 -14.02 4.49 -19.23
C ARG A 148 -12.63 4.87 -18.70
N LYS A 149 -12.44 6.14 -18.33
CA LYS A 149 -11.17 6.63 -17.76
C LYS A 149 -10.76 5.83 -16.53
N ASN A 150 -11.68 5.63 -15.58
CA ASN A 150 -11.37 4.90 -14.35
C ASN A 150 -11.19 3.41 -14.60
N LEU A 151 -11.96 2.82 -15.50
CA LEU A 151 -11.79 1.42 -15.90
C LEU A 151 -10.42 1.19 -16.57
N ASP A 152 -9.99 2.09 -17.46
CA ASP A 152 -8.67 2.04 -18.09
C ASP A 152 -7.54 2.21 -17.05
N LEU A 153 -7.71 3.10 -16.05
CA LEU A 153 -6.77 3.24 -14.93
C LEU A 153 -6.68 1.96 -14.11
N LEU A 154 -7.81 1.33 -13.78
CA LEU A 154 -7.84 0.09 -13.00
C LEU A 154 -7.27 -1.10 -13.76
N ALA A 155 -7.54 -1.19 -15.06
CA ALA A 155 -6.89 -2.15 -15.93
C ALA A 155 -5.37 -1.93 -15.94
N GLY A 156 -4.90 -0.68 -16.00
CA GLY A 156 -3.48 -0.35 -15.92
C GLY A 156 -2.85 -0.70 -14.56
N VAL A 157 -3.56 -0.50 -13.44
CA VAL A 157 -3.10 -0.93 -12.11
C VAL A 157 -2.97 -2.45 -12.05
N ASN A 158 -3.96 -3.18 -12.52
CA ASN A 158 -3.94 -4.64 -12.58
C ASN A 158 -2.78 -5.14 -13.44
N ASP A 159 -2.64 -4.64 -14.67
CA ASP A 159 -1.57 -5.00 -15.59
C ASP A 159 -0.19 -4.74 -14.95
N CYS A 160 0.03 -3.53 -14.43
CA CYS A 160 1.27 -3.16 -13.77
C CYS A 160 1.59 -4.04 -12.55
N PHE A 161 0.59 -4.38 -11.74
CA PHE A 161 0.78 -5.29 -10.61
C PHE A 161 1.24 -6.67 -11.10
N TRP A 162 0.55 -7.27 -12.06
CA TRP A 162 0.90 -8.60 -12.53
C TRP A 162 2.27 -8.62 -13.21
N THR A 163 2.56 -7.67 -14.10
CA THR A 163 3.82 -7.65 -14.86
C THR A 163 5.03 -7.18 -14.05
N THR A 164 4.85 -6.56 -12.88
CA THR A 164 5.97 -5.95 -12.14
C THR A 164 6.15 -6.55 -10.76
N CYS A 165 5.06 -6.83 -10.05
CA CYS A 165 5.13 -7.33 -8.67
C CYS A 165 5.08 -8.86 -8.59
N THR A 166 4.70 -9.55 -9.67
CA THR A 166 4.52 -11.01 -9.66
C THR A 166 5.45 -11.80 -10.57
N ASP A 167 6.13 -11.13 -11.52
CA ASP A 167 7.00 -11.78 -12.52
C ASP A 167 8.16 -12.58 -11.90
N ASP A 168 8.73 -12.10 -10.79
CA ASP A 168 9.92 -12.69 -10.15
C ASP A 168 9.61 -13.76 -9.08
N LEU A 169 8.33 -14.10 -8.85
CA LEU A 169 7.92 -14.99 -7.76
C LEU A 169 8.32 -16.47 -7.95
N THR A 170 9.09 -16.79 -8.99
CA THR A 170 9.52 -18.16 -9.32
C THR A 170 10.69 -18.67 -8.46
N ILE A 171 11.25 -17.87 -7.55
CA ILE A 171 12.42 -18.29 -6.76
C ILE A 171 12.20 -18.06 -5.25
N ASN A 172 11.83 -19.14 -4.55
CA ASN A 172 11.80 -19.25 -3.09
C ASN A 172 13.21 -19.15 -2.48
N THR A 173 13.79 -17.95 -2.42
CA THR A 173 14.98 -17.73 -1.60
C THR A 173 14.69 -16.63 -0.58
N GLN A 174 14.30 -17.02 0.63
CA GLN A 174 14.42 -16.13 1.78
C GLN A 174 15.91 -15.85 1.97
N LYS A 175 16.33 -14.59 1.82
CA LYS A 175 17.64 -14.16 2.31
C LYS A 175 17.49 -13.75 3.76
N ASN A 176 18.38 -14.24 4.61
CA ASN A 176 18.53 -13.75 5.99
C ASN A 176 19.19 -12.36 5.97
N ALA A 177 18.53 -11.35 5.41
CA ALA A 177 18.97 -9.96 5.49
C ALA A 177 18.30 -9.31 6.72
N LEU A 178 18.65 -9.79 7.91
CA LEU A 178 18.12 -9.26 9.18
C LEU A 178 18.93 -8.05 9.68
N ASP A 179 20.13 -7.81 9.13
CA ASP A 179 21.08 -6.84 9.66
C ASP A 179 20.81 -5.37 9.27
N ASP A 180 19.93 -5.10 8.29
CA ASP A 180 19.62 -3.74 7.78
C ASP A 180 18.15 -3.32 8.02
N LEU A 181 17.48 -3.94 8.99
CA LEU A 181 16.12 -3.56 9.37
C LEU A 181 16.12 -2.16 9.98
N VAL A 182 15.44 -1.25 9.30
CA VAL A 182 15.29 0.14 9.71
C VAL A 182 14.04 0.22 10.61
N PRO A 183 14.16 0.42 11.93
CA PRO A 183 13.00 0.49 12.80
C PRO A 183 12.21 1.75 12.47
N ILE A 184 10.93 1.59 12.10
CA ILE A 184 10.07 2.74 11.78
C ILE A 184 10.00 3.74 12.96
N GLY A 185 10.13 3.23 14.19
CA GLY A 185 10.20 4.00 15.43
C GLY A 185 11.28 5.07 15.45
N ASP A 186 12.38 4.90 14.70
CA ASP A 186 13.46 5.88 14.61
C ASP A 186 13.09 7.09 13.72
N TYR A 187 12.12 6.90 12.82
CA TYR A 187 11.67 7.92 11.86
C TYR A 187 10.42 8.66 12.35
N LEU A 188 9.58 8.02 13.19
CA LEU A 188 8.41 8.66 13.79
C LEU A 188 8.73 10.01 14.48
N PRO A 189 9.82 10.14 15.27
CA PRO A 189 10.20 11.41 15.89
C PRO A 189 10.65 12.47 14.88
N LEU A 190 11.26 12.08 13.75
CA LEU A 190 11.68 13.00 12.70
C LEU A 190 10.46 13.58 11.97
N MET A 191 9.45 12.75 11.70
CA MET A 191 8.18 13.18 11.11
C MET A 191 7.38 14.07 12.06
N ALA A 192 7.40 13.78 13.37
CA ALA A 192 6.73 14.59 14.39
C ALA A 192 7.39 15.96 14.64
N LYS A 193 8.69 16.11 14.34
CA LYS A 193 9.41 17.39 14.43
C LYS A 193 9.08 18.33 13.27
N SER A 194 8.84 17.79 12.08
CA SER A 194 8.48 18.58 10.89
C SER A 194 7.19 19.39 11.07
N SER A 195 6.19 18.85 11.79
CA SER A 195 4.92 19.55 12.07
C SER A 195 5.02 20.69 13.09
N LYS A 196 6.16 20.84 13.79
CA LYS A 196 6.45 21.97 14.70
C LYS A 196 7.30 23.06 14.04
N GLY A 197 7.60 22.94 12.76
CA GLY A 197 8.33 23.95 11.98
C GLY A 197 7.52 25.25 11.86
N LYS A 198 7.99 26.31 12.52
CA LYS A 198 7.54 27.69 12.28
C LYS A 198 7.56 27.97 10.78
N LEU A 199 6.55 28.66 10.26
CA LEU A 199 6.60 29.35 8.97
C LEU A 199 7.92 30.14 8.90
N GLY A 200 8.90 29.57 8.21
CA GLY A 200 10.15 30.25 7.90
C GLY A 200 9.84 31.40 6.97
N HIS A 201 10.27 32.60 7.36
CA HIS A 201 10.14 33.81 6.56
C HIS A 201 10.55 33.55 5.10
N SER A 202 9.63 33.90 4.20
CA SER A 202 9.91 34.18 2.80
C SER A 202 11.13 35.09 2.70
N TYR A 203 12.27 34.54 2.29
CA TYR A 203 13.32 35.34 1.67
C TYR A 203 13.06 35.36 0.18
N ARG A 204 12.53 36.50 -0.27
CA ARG A 204 12.66 36.93 -1.66
C ARG A 204 14.15 37.13 -1.95
N TYR A 205 14.63 36.47 -2.99
CA TYR A 205 15.56 37.05 -3.95
C TYR A 205 15.03 36.72 -5.34
#